data_AF-A0A395NEB5-F1
#
_entry.id   AF-A0A395NEB5-F1
#
_cell.length_a   1.000
_cell.length_b   1.000
_cell.length_c   1.000
_cell.angle_alpha   90.00
_cell.angle_beta   90.00
_cell.angle_gamma   90.00
#
_symmetry.space_group_name_H-M   'P 1'
#
loop_
_entity.id
_entity.type
_entity.pdbx_description
1 polymer ?
#
loop_
_entity_poly.entity_id
_entity_poly.type
_entity_poly.pdbx_seq_one_letter_code
_entity_poly.pdbx_strand_id
1 'polypeptide(L)'
;MISLPVFVYPSMTPKSNEEAFLGSAVVGWAKYGRDNVAMSTTGDLRQQLSYQGPGRLIVISGHLDEANIKVLELFGVEKGFLDAYKERKAYTPKDIRECPIKSWCWKYPQLLPEGHFKEAICATEGQQVVLLNVSLWVGSPVPILFIERPVALPLGIPPQKAPTSLETELLEAFATSARSLESRLGQVVHERWRDLLARLGMNHASGEAYWDMTMAVEQNLDHARRLHRESTFMCGVEVQDWEDILLRLGRRVGIKALAR
;
A
#
# COMPACT_ATOMS: atom_id res chain seq x y z
N MET A 1 -16.38 6.65 29.27
CA MET A 1 -15.09 7.31 29.04
C MET A 1 -14.14 6.24 28.50
N ILE A 2 -13.95 6.18 27.18
CA ILE A 2 -13.08 5.17 26.55
C ILE A 2 -11.72 5.83 26.36
N SER A 3 -10.73 5.36 27.11
CA SER A 3 -9.33 5.80 27.00
C SER A 3 -8.72 5.18 25.73
N LEU A 4 -8.29 6.03 24.80
CA LEU A 4 -7.53 5.59 23.62
C LEU A 4 -6.09 5.26 24.06
N PRO A 5 -5.50 4.13 23.61
CA PRO A 5 -4.10 3.83 23.91
C PRO A 5 -3.19 4.82 23.18
N VAL A 6 -2.30 5.45 23.95
CA VAL A 6 -1.17 6.24 23.44
C VAL A 6 -0.11 5.26 22.93
N PHE A 7 0.14 5.25 21.63
CA PHE A 7 1.22 4.47 21.05
C PHE A 7 2.55 5.20 21.25
N VAL A 8 3.39 4.63 22.09
CA VAL A 8 4.81 5.02 22.21
C VAL A 8 5.58 4.18 21.20
N TYR A 9 6.06 4.82 20.13
CA TYR A 9 7.11 4.23 19.31
C TYR A 9 8.32 3.98 20.22
N PRO A 10 8.87 2.76 20.33
CA PRO A 10 10.17 2.61 20.95
C PRO A 10 11.17 3.39 20.10
N SER A 11 11.65 4.50 20.66
CA SER A 11 12.85 5.21 20.21
C SER A 11 13.98 4.18 20.14
N MET A 12 14.28 3.70 18.93
CA MET A 12 15.52 2.98 18.67
C MET A 12 16.66 3.98 18.75
N THR A 13 17.27 4.11 19.92
CA THR A 13 18.61 4.66 20.02
C THR A 13 19.58 3.63 19.45
N PRO A 14 20.41 3.96 18.43
CA PRO A 14 21.37 3.03 17.90
C PRO A 14 22.50 2.88 18.93
N LYS A 15 22.60 1.70 19.55
CA LYS A 15 23.83 1.31 20.23
C LYS A 15 24.80 0.80 19.16
N SER A 16 25.93 1.51 19.10
CA SER A 16 27.19 1.16 18.45
C SER A 16 27.18 0.94 16.94
N ASN A 17 27.79 1.91 16.25
CA ASN A 17 28.48 1.84 14.96
C ASN A 17 28.74 0.44 14.42
N GLU A 18 27.86 -0.01 13.53
CA GLU A 18 28.17 -0.90 12.41
C GLU A 18 27.05 -0.69 11.39
N GLU A 19 27.46 -0.28 10.19
CA GLU A 19 26.73 -0.13 8.92
C GLU A 19 25.19 -0.07 8.95
N ALA A 20 24.68 1.03 8.38
CA ALA A 20 23.30 1.20 7.95
C ALA A 20 22.88 0.09 6.96
N PHE A 21 22.50 -1.07 7.48
CA PHE A 21 21.78 -2.09 6.75
C PHE A 21 20.35 -1.60 6.54
N LEU A 22 20.10 -1.04 5.34
CA LEU A 22 18.79 -0.99 4.70
C LEU A 22 18.32 -2.41 4.36
N GLY A 23 18.23 -3.29 5.36
CA GLY A 23 17.86 -4.70 5.24
C GLY A 23 16.38 -4.90 5.57
N SER A 24 15.58 -5.24 4.56
CA SER A 24 14.34 -6.04 4.61
C SER A 24 13.66 -6.21 5.97
N ALA A 25 13.10 -5.13 6.54
CA ALA A 25 12.19 -5.26 7.67
C ALA A 25 10.81 -5.70 7.15
N VAL A 26 10.56 -7.02 7.13
CA VAL A 26 9.23 -7.59 6.91
C VAL A 26 8.35 -7.20 8.09
N VAL A 27 7.77 -5.98 8.12
CA VAL A 27 6.84 -5.61 9.19
C VAL A 27 5.50 -6.30 8.95
N GLY A 28 5.48 -7.56 9.34
CA GLY A 28 4.31 -8.38 9.62
C GLY A 28 3.43 -7.77 10.66
N TRP A 29 2.13 -7.75 10.40
CA TRP A 29 1.15 -7.85 11.47
C TRP A 29 0.37 -9.13 11.21
N ALA A 30 -0.15 -9.78 12.25
CA ALA A 30 -1.10 -10.87 12.11
C ALA A 30 -2.21 -10.60 13.12
N LYS A 31 -3.42 -10.27 12.66
CA LYS A 31 -4.50 -9.92 13.59
C LYS A 31 -4.97 -11.17 14.36
N TYR A 32 -4.75 -11.16 15.68
CA TYR A 32 -5.51 -11.85 16.72
C TYR A 32 -5.38 -10.98 17.99
N GLY A 33 -6.41 -10.21 18.37
CA GLY A 33 -6.33 -9.36 19.57
C GLY A 33 -5.52 -8.05 19.40
N ARG A 34 -5.11 -7.44 20.53
CA ARG A 34 -4.49 -6.09 20.60
C ARG A 34 -3.01 -6.03 20.20
N ASP A 35 -2.36 -7.17 19.99
CA ASP A 35 -0.90 -7.22 19.92
C ASP A 35 -0.39 -7.49 18.51
N ASN A 36 0.63 -6.72 18.18
CA ASN A 36 1.08 -6.42 16.84
C ASN A 36 2.53 -6.95 16.79
N VAL A 37 2.78 -8.07 16.12
CA VAL A 37 4.08 -8.78 16.18
C VAL A 37 4.93 -8.47 14.95
N ALA A 38 5.94 -7.62 15.12
CA ALA A 38 6.92 -7.37 14.07
C ALA A 38 7.67 -8.67 13.72
N MET A 39 7.80 -8.95 12.41
CA MET A 39 8.65 -10.03 11.91
C MET A 39 9.99 -9.43 11.49
N SER A 40 11.10 -10.05 11.91
CA SER A 40 12.44 -9.56 11.56
C SER A 40 13.26 -10.62 10.82
N THR A 41 12.82 -11.87 10.87
CA THR A 41 13.52 -13.00 10.26
C THR A 41 12.60 -13.79 9.34
N THR A 42 13.21 -14.50 8.38
CA THR A 42 12.54 -15.50 7.54
C THR A 42 11.90 -16.62 8.39
N GLY A 43 12.46 -16.93 9.56
CA GLY A 43 11.90 -17.88 10.52
C GLY A 43 10.56 -17.40 11.07
N ASP A 44 10.46 -16.12 11.44
CA ASP A 44 9.22 -15.50 11.92
C ASP A 44 8.14 -15.56 10.84
N LEU A 45 8.50 -15.21 9.60
CA LEU A 45 7.58 -15.26 8.45
C LEU A 45 7.04 -16.68 8.23
N ARG A 46 7.91 -17.68 8.22
CA ARG A 46 7.53 -19.08 8.09
C ARG A 46 6.60 -19.52 9.23
N GLN A 47 6.90 -19.13 10.46
CA GLN A 47 6.06 -19.44 11.62
C GLN A 47 4.67 -18.81 11.48
N GLN A 48 4.58 -17.54 11.06
CA GLN A 48 3.29 -16.86 10.91
C GLN A 48 2.45 -17.44 9.77
N LEU A 49 3.07 -17.80 8.65
CA LEU A 49 2.39 -18.43 7.51
C LEU A 49 1.90 -19.85 7.82
N SER A 50 2.56 -20.56 8.74
CA SER A 50 2.17 -21.92 9.15
C SER A 50 0.89 -21.95 10.00
N TYR A 51 0.49 -20.82 10.58
CA TYR A 51 -0.66 -20.76 11.48
C TYR A 51 -1.97 -20.53 10.69
N GLN A 52 -2.90 -21.48 10.79
CA GLN A 52 -4.14 -21.50 10.00
C GLN A 52 -5.38 -20.90 10.70
N GLY A 53 -5.20 -19.86 11.52
CA GLY A 53 -6.31 -19.21 12.22
C GLY A 53 -7.15 -18.30 11.31
N PRO A 54 -8.48 -18.21 11.50
CA PRO A 54 -9.33 -17.30 10.73
C PRO A 54 -9.00 -15.83 11.02
N GLY A 55 -9.23 -14.95 10.03
CA GLY A 55 -9.18 -13.49 10.20
C GLY A 55 -7.78 -12.87 10.27
N ARG A 56 -6.74 -13.60 9.85
CA ARG A 56 -5.38 -13.07 9.75
C ARG A 56 -5.13 -12.41 8.40
N LEU A 57 -4.30 -11.38 8.45
CA LEU A 57 -3.68 -10.72 7.30
C LEU A 57 -2.21 -10.58 7.67
N ILE A 58 -1.30 -11.05 6.82
CA ILE A 58 0.14 -10.78 6.93
C ILE A 58 0.44 -9.52 6.13
N VAL A 59 1.16 -8.56 6.71
CA VAL A 59 1.62 -7.36 6.00
C VAL A 59 3.13 -7.49 5.76
N ILE A 60 3.60 -7.20 4.57
CA ILE A 60 5.02 -7.21 4.22
C ILE A 60 5.34 -5.88 3.58
N SER A 61 6.12 -5.06 4.29
CA SER A 61 6.50 -3.74 3.80
C SER A 61 7.95 -3.73 3.33
N GLY A 62 8.21 -3.19 2.14
CA GLY A 62 9.55 -2.97 1.60
C GLY A 62 10.09 -4.12 0.75
N HIS A 63 11.41 -4.23 0.68
CA HIS A 63 12.05 -5.15 -0.25
C HIS A 63 12.01 -6.61 0.25
N LEU A 64 11.69 -7.54 -0.66
CA LEU A 64 11.78 -8.98 -0.42
C LEU A 64 13.17 -9.48 -0.83
N ASP A 65 13.88 -10.09 0.11
CA ASP A 65 15.06 -10.89 -0.21
C ASP A 65 14.67 -12.27 -0.78
N GLU A 66 15.67 -12.96 -1.34
CA GLU A 66 15.49 -14.28 -1.96
C GLU A 66 15.03 -15.37 -0.97
N ALA A 67 15.33 -15.23 0.32
CA ALA A 67 14.91 -16.20 1.34
C ALA A 67 13.41 -16.07 1.63
N ASN A 68 12.92 -14.84 1.77
CA ASN A 68 11.51 -14.53 1.97
C ASN A 68 10.68 -14.87 0.74
N ILE A 69 11.19 -14.63 -0.48
CA ILE A 69 10.55 -15.05 -1.73
C ILE A 69 10.33 -16.57 -1.73
N LYS A 70 11.37 -17.36 -1.45
CA LYS A 70 11.25 -18.84 -1.40
C LYS A 70 10.24 -19.30 -0.35
N VAL A 71 10.19 -18.65 0.82
CA VAL A 71 9.17 -18.97 1.82
C VAL A 71 7.77 -18.67 1.28
N LEU A 72 7.54 -17.51 0.70
CA LEU A 72 6.23 -17.14 0.16
C LEU A 72 5.77 -18.10 -0.96
N GLU A 73 6.69 -18.52 -1.84
CA GLU A 73 6.42 -19.55 -2.85
C GLU A 73 5.99 -20.89 -2.23
N LEU A 74 6.66 -21.34 -1.16
CA LEU A 74 6.30 -22.56 -0.42
C LEU A 74 4.89 -22.47 0.21
N PHE A 75 4.41 -21.26 0.49
CA PHE A 75 3.06 -21.00 1.01
C PHE A 75 2.06 -20.61 -0.09
N GLY A 76 2.39 -20.88 -1.36
CA GLY A 76 1.47 -20.78 -2.48
C GLY A 76 1.31 -19.37 -3.06
N VAL A 77 2.22 -18.43 -2.76
CA VAL A 77 2.29 -17.18 -3.50
C VAL A 77 2.96 -17.43 -4.85
N GLU A 78 2.31 -17.04 -5.94
CA GLU A 78 2.85 -17.28 -7.27
C GLU A 78 4.13 -16.46 -7.51
N LYS A 79 5.15 -17.11 -8.06
CA LYS A 79 6.40 -16.46 -8.44
C LYS A 79 6.19 -15.23 -9.33
N GLY A 80 5.30 -15.31 -10.32
CA GLY A 80 4.99 -14.19 -11.21
C GLY A 80 4.45 -12.96 -10.47
N PHE A 81 3.71 -13.17 -9.38
CA PHE A 81 3.23 -12.08 -8.52
C PHE A 81 4.36 -11.47 -7.70
N LEU A 82 5.25 -12.30 -7.14
CA LEU A 82 6.43 -11.83 -6.40
C LEU A 82 7.40 -11.07 -7.30
N ASP A 83 7.64 -11.56 -8.51
CA ASP A 83 8.45 -10.89 -9.53
C ASP A 83 7.84 -9.52 -9.89
N ALA A 84 6.53 -9.45 -10.14
CA ALA A 84 5.84 -8.20 -10.41
C ALA A 84 5.97 -7.20 -9.25
N TYR A 85 5.83 -7.66 -8.00
CA TYR A 85 6.04 -6.81 -6.82
C TYR A 85 7.49 -6.30 -6.72
N LYS A 86 8.48 -7.18 -6.92
CA LYS A 86 9.91 -6.83 -6.92
C LYS A 86 10.24 -5.78 -7.99
N GLU A 87 9.60 -5.91 -9.16
CA GLU A 87 9.72 -4.98 -10.28
C GLU A 87 8.83 -3.73 -10.17
N ARG A 88 8.03 -3.60 -9.09
CA ARG A 88 7.09 -2.48 -8.86
C ARG A 88 6.04 -2.34 -9.97
N LYS A 89 5.64 -3.46 -10.59
CA LYS A 89 4.66 -3.53 -11.69
C LYS A 89 3.34 -4.13 -11.23
N ALA A 90 2.28 -3.84 -11.98
CA ALA A 90 1.01 -4.52 -11.81
C ALA A 90 1.15 -5.99 -12.23
N TYR A 91 0.72 -6.90 -11.36
CA TYR A 91 0.68 -8.32 -11.69
C TYR A 91 -0.54 -8.62 -12.58
N THR A 92 -0.30 -9.27 -13.71
CA THR A 92 -1.34 -9.78 -14.61
C THR A 92 -1.22 -11.31 -14.67
N PRO A 93 -2.21 -12.07 -14.16
CA PRO A 93 -2.21 -13.52 -14.27
C PRO A 93 -2.15 -13.95 -15.73
N LYS A 94 -1.26 -14.89 -16.08
CA LYS A 94 -1.12 -15.39 -17.45
C LYS A 94 -2.30 -16.25 -17.89
N ASP A 95 -2.89 -17.00 -16.94
CA ASP A 95 -4.06 -17.82 -17.19
C ASP A 95 -5.10 -17.65 -16.08
N ILE A 96 -6.17 -16.93 -16.40
CA ILE A 96 -7.28 -16.67 -15.47
C ILE A 96 -8.13 -17.95 -15.25
N ARG A 97 -8.00 -18.95 -16.13
CA ARG A 97 -8.85 -20.15 -16.14
C ARG A 97 -8.34 -21.24 -15.21
N GLU A 98 -7.03 -21.32 -14.99
CA GLU A 98 -6.42 -22.43 -14.24
C GLU A 98 -6.38 -22.21 -12.73
N CYS A 99 -6.51 -20.96 -12.27
CA CYS A 99 -6.61 -20.69 -10.85
C CYS A 99 -7.37 -19.37 -10.64
N PRO A 100 -8.48 -19.34 -9.87
CA PRO A 100 -9.13 -18.09 -9.48
C PRO A 100 -8.28 -17.37 -8.42
N ILE A 101 -7.03 -17.05 -8.79
CA ILE A 101 -6.12 -16.30 -7.96
C ILE A 101 -6.68 -14.90 -7.83
N LYS A 102 -7.18 -14.63 -6.64
CA LYS A 102 -7.65 -13.31 -6.22
C LYS A 102 -6.43 -12.55 -5.74
N SER A 103 -5.83 -11.83 -6.66
CA SER A 103 -4.76 -10.87 -6.38
C SER A 103 -5.22 -9.48 -6.79
N TRP A 104 -4.91 -8.47 -5.98
CA TRP A 104 -5.31 -7.09 -6.23
C TRP A 104 -4.10 -6.18 -6.11
N CYS A 105 -3.89 -5.29 -7.06
CA CYS A 105 -2.79 -4.33 -7.04
C CYS A 105 -3.36 -2.92 -7.05
N TRP A 106 -2.99 -2.10 -6.08
CA TRP A 106 -3.48 -0.73 -5.96
C TRP A 106 -2.30 0.24 -5.96
N LYS A 107 -2.50 1.41 -6.54
CA LYS A 107 -1.60 2.56 -6.39
C LYS A 107 -2.10 3.43 -5.25
N TYR A 108 -1.31 3.55 -4.20
CA TYR A 108 -1.62 4.32 -3.01
C TYR A 108 -0.78 5.62 -2.97
N PRO A 109 -1.41 6.80 -2.87
CA PRO A 109 -0.67 8.04 -2.75
C PRO A 109 -0.26 8.26 -1.28
N GLN A 110 1.03 8.14 -1.01
CA GLN A 110 1.60 8.47 0.29
C GLN A 110 2.11 9.91 0.28
N LEU A 111 1.58 10.72 1.19
CA LEU A 111 2.15 12.02 1.53
C LEU A 111 3.34 11.78 2.45
N LEU A 112 4.47 12.41 2.15
CA LEU A 112 5.72 12.29 2.89
C LEU A 112 6.32 13.70 3.11
N PRO A 113 7.18 13.91 4.11
CA PRO A 113 7.90 15.17 4.27
C PRO A 113 8.75 15.47 3.03
N GLU A 114 8.74 16.72 2.56
CA GLU A 114 9.44 17.15 1.34
C GLU A 114 10.96 16.91 1.41
N GLY A 115 11.58 16.59 0.27
CA GLY A 115 13.03 16.46 0.13
C GLY A 115 13.63 15.13 0.61
N HIS A 116 12.84 14.24 1.21
CA HIS A 116 13.34 13.00 1.81
C HIS A 116 13.32 11.76 0.90
N PHE A 117 12.73 11.82 -0.30
CA PHE A 117 12.44 10.64 -1.11
C PHE A 117 12.69 10.94 -2.59
N LYS A 118 13.29 9.98 -3.29
CA LYS A 118 13.69 10.15 -4.70
C LYS A 118 12.50 10.01 -5.66
N GLU A 119 11.52 9.20 -5.29
CA GLU A 119 10.38 8.82 -6.14
C GLU A 119 9.18 9.76 -6.03
N ALA A 120 9.37 10.98 -5.53
CA ALA A 120 8.30 11.95 -5.45
C ALA A 120 7.85 12.43 -6.83
N ILE A 121 6.54 12.35 -7.09
CA ILE A 121 5.94 12.80 -8.35
C ILE A 121 5.52 14.26 -8.30
N CYS A 122 5.17 14.78 -7.13
CA CYS A 122 4.90 16.21 -6.92
C CYS A 122 5.04 16.62 -5.45
N ALA A 123 4.96 17.92 -5.18
CA ALA A 123 4.92 18.47 -3.84
C ALA A 123 3.62 19.24 -3.58
N THR A 124 3.13 19.24 -2.35
CA THR A 124 1.93 19.97 -1.89
C THR A 124 2.10 20.33 -0.42
N GLU A 125 1.88 21.59 -0.04
CA GLU A 125 1.84 22.04 1.37
C GLU A 125 3.06 21.60 2.23
N GLY A 126 4.28 21.62 1.66
CA GLY A 126 5.51 21.17 2.36
C GLY A 126 5.63 19.65 2.51
N GLN A 127 4.78 18.90 1.81
CA GLN A 127 4.84 17.45 1.66
C GLN A 127 5.14 17.10 0.20
N GLN A 128 5.68 15.93 -0.03
CA GLN A 128 5.82 15.32 -1.34
C GLN A 128 4.91 14.09 -1.46
N VAL A 129 4.47 13.80 -2.67
CA VAL A 129 3.59 12.69 -2.99
C VAL A 129 4.41 11.61 -3.67
N VAL A 130 4.35 10.39 -3.11
CA VAL A 130 4.89 9.18 -3.74
C VAL A 130 3.75 8.23 -4.00
N LEU A 131 3.78 7.53 -5.14
CA LEU A 131 2.82 6.47 -5.45
C LEU A 131 3.41 5.12 -5.07
N LEU A 132 2.86 4.48 -4.05
CA LEU A 132 3.28 3.16 -3.58
C LEU A 132 2.46 2.07 -4.26
N ASN A 133 3.11 0.97 -4.65
CA ASN A 133 2.39 -0.25 -4.98
C ASN A 133 1.92 -0.97 -3.71
N VAL A 134 0.65 -1.37 -3.73
CA VAL A 134 0.02 -2.13 -2.67
C VAL A 134 -0.65 -3.35 -3.26
N SER A 135 -0.09 -4.53 -2.99
CA SER A 135 -0.53 -5.76 -3.62
C SER A 135 -1.08 -6.74 -2.58
N LEU A 136 -2.34 -7.15 -2.72
CA LEU A 136 -2.98 -8.12 -1.86
C LEU A 136 -3.06 -9.47 -2.56
N TRP A 137 -2.52 -10.50 -1.92
CA TRP A 137 -2.62 -11.90 -2.33
C TRP A 137 -3.59 -12.63 -1.39
N VAL A 138 -4.68 -13.20 -1.94
CA VAL A 138 -5.61 -14.03 -1.15
C VAL A 138 -5.69 -15.48 -1.65
N GLY A 139 -4.73 -15.90 -2.48
CA GLY A 139 -4.61 -17.29 -2.96
C GLY A 139 -3.99 -18.26 -1.95
N SER A 140 -3.44 -17.76 -0.84
CA SER A 140 -2.85 -18.55 0.24
C SER A 140 -3.81 -18.77 1.41
N PRO A 141 -3.55 -19.74 2.32
CA PRO A 141 -4.37 -19.94 3.52
C PRO A 141 -4.52 -18.70 4.39
N VAL A 142 -3.51 -17.83 4.41
CA VAL A 142 -3.52 -16.53 5.08
C VAL A 142 -3.32 -15.44 4.02
N PRO A 143 -4.23 -14.47 3.88
CA PRO A 143 -4.03 -13.30 3.03
C PRO A 143 -2.72 -12.56 3.33
N ILE A 144 -2.03 -12.12 2.29
CA ILE A 144 -0.75 -11.41 2.40
C ILE A 144 -0.84 -10.09 1.65
N LEU A 145 -0.60 -8.99 2.35
CA LEU A 145 -0.55 -7.65 1.80
C LEU A 145 0.91 -7.20 1.69
N PHE A 146 1.32 -6.84 0.50
CA PHE A 146 2.62 -6.30 0.19
C PHE A 146 2.51 -4.79 0.02
N ILE A 147 3.33 -4.03 0.74
CA ILE A 147 3.34 -2.56 0.68
C ILE A 147 4.74 -2.12 0.27
N GLU A 148 4.85 -1.46 -0.88
CA GLU A 148 6.12 -0.87 -1.29
C GLU A 148 6.57 0.20 -0.28
N ARG A 149 7.88 0.27 0.00
CA ARG A 149 8.47 1.37 0.77
C ARG A 149 9.23 2.33 -0.14
N PRO A 150 9.03 3.65 0.04
CA PRO A 150 9.79 4.65 -0.70
C PRO A 150 11.25 4.64 -0.25
N VAL A 151 12.18 4.94 -1.16
CA VAL A 151 13.61 4.96 -0.84
C VAL A 151 13.97 6.32 -0.24
N ALA A 152 14.24 6.31 1.06
CA ALA A 152 14.67 7.51 1.78
C ALA A 152 16.05 7.96 1.30
N LEU A 153 16.20 9.28 1.12
CA LEU A 153 17.49 9.92 0.93
C LEU A 153 18.23 9.99 2.27
N PRO A 154 19.58 9.92 2.28
CA PRO A 154 20.40 9.94 3.49
C PRO A 154 20.49 11.35 4.12
N LEU A 155 19.39 12.10 4.15
CA LEU A 155 19.30 13.38 4.83
C LEU A 155 19.09 13.07 6.31
N GLY A 156 20.13 13.20 7.12
CA GLY A 156 20.20 12.81 8.53
C GLY A 156 19.25 13.53 9.51
N ILE A 157 18.11 14.03 9.03
CA ILE A 157 17.07 14.65 9.85
C ILE A 157 15.85 13.72 9.82
N PRO A 158 15.55 13.00 10.91
CA PRO A 158 14.32 12.24 10.99
C PRO A 158 13.11 13.20 10.96
N PRO A 159 12.03 12.85 10.27
CA PRO A 159 10.88 13.72 10.17
C PRO A 159 10.20 13.94 11.53
N GLN A 160 9.86 15.20 11.86
CA GLN A 160 9.29 15.57 13.17
C GLN A 160 7.91 14.95 13.44
N LYS A 161 7.14 14.63 12.40
CA LYS A 161 5.87 13.92 12.51
C LYS A 161 5.66 13.12 11.23
N ALA A 162 5.78 11.80 11.32
CA ALA A 162 5.47 10.94 10.19
C ALA A 162 3.97 11.06 9.88
N PRO A 163 3.58 11.29 8.62
CA PRO A 163 2.19 11.14 8.21
C PRO A 163 1.71 9.72 8.53
N THR A 164 0.40 9.57 8.74
CA THR A 164 -0.19 8.25 8.96
C THR A 164 0.22 7.33 7.82
N SER A 165 0.79 6.18 8.18
CA SER A 165 1.20 5.18 7.21
C SER A 165 -0.01 4.38 6.73
N LEU A 166 0.04 3.86 5.51
CA LEU A 166 -0.97 2.92 5.02
C LEU A 166 -1.17 1.75 5.98
N GLU A 167 -0.09 1.23 6.57
CA GLU A 167 -0.14 0.16 7.58
C GLU A 167 -1.04 0.56 8.76
N THR A 168 -0.86 1.77 9.29
CA THR A 168 -1.69 2.29 10.40
C THR A 168 -3.15 2.42 9.98
N GLU A 169 -3.40 3.00 8.80
CA GLU A 169 -4.76 3.17 8.28
C GLU A 169 -5.47 1.84 8.10
N LEU A 170 -4.78 0.85 7.55
CA LEU A 170 -5.32 -0.48 7.37
C LEU A 170 -5.59 -1.18 8.71
N LEU A 171 -4.70 -1.04 9.69
CA LEU A 171 -4.92 -1.60 11.03
C LEU A 171 -6.19 -1.02 11.67
N GLU A 172 -6.37 0.30 11.62
CA GLU A 172 -7.58 0.98 12.09
C GLU A 172 -8.80 0.55 11.29
N ALA A 173 -8.62 0.42 9.97
CA ALA A 173 -9.68 0.08 9.05
C ALA A 173 -10.19 -1.36 9.27
N PHE A 174 -9.30 -2.31 9.52
CA PHE A 174 -9.62 -3.72 9.76
C PHE A 174 -10.13 -3.98 11.18
N ALA A 175 -9.93 -3.06 12.12
CA ALA A 175 -10.45 -3.21 13.48
C ALA A 175 -11.99 -3.18 13.55
N THR A 176 -12.66 -2.55 12.58
CA THR A 176 -14.02 -2.03 12.77
C THR A 176 -15.08 -2.59 11.81
N SER A 177 -14.74 -3.47 10.86
CA SER A 177 -15.63 -3.82 9.75
C SER A 177 -15.75 -5.32 9.50
N ALA A 178 -16.95 -5.76 9.10
CA ALA A 178 -17.23 -7.10 8.57
C ALA A 178 -17.00 -7.23 7.05
N ARG A 179 -16.47 -6.18 6.40
CA ARG A 179 -16.18 -6.16 4.96
C ARG A 179 -15.00 -7.07 4.61
N SER A 180 -14.94 -7.51 3.35
CA SER A 180 -13.79 -8.25 2.82
C SER A 180 -12.52 -7.39 2.79
N LEU A 181 -11.35 -8.03 2.80
CA LEU A 181 -10.06 -7.34 2.84
C LEU A 181 -9.85 -6.47 1.59
N GLU A 182 -10.23 -6.99 0.43
CA GLU A 182 -10.14 -6.35 -0.88
C GLU A 182 -10.96 -5.07 -0.90
N SER A 183 -12.22 -5.14 -0.46
CA SER A 183 -13.12 -3.99 -0.43
C SER A 183 -12.62 -2.91 0.53
N ARG A 184 -12.06 -3.32 1.69
CA ARG A 184 -11.52 -2.38 2.67
C ARG A 184 -10.25 -1.70 2.17
N LEU A 185 -9.36 -2.45 1.52
CA LEU A 185 -8.16 -1.91 0.90
C LEU A 185 -8.53 -0.89 -0.19
N GLY A 186 -9.45 -1.25 -1.09
CA GLY A 186 -9.95 -0.34 -2.12
C GLY A 186 -10.54 0.95 -1.53
N GLN A 187 -11.27 0.85 -0.41
CA GLN A 187 -11.81 2.02 0.30
C GLN A 187 -10.71 2.93 0.86
N VAL A 188 -9.73 2.38 1.57
CA VAL A 188 -8.63 3.17 2.15
C VAL A 188 -7.82 3.87 1.05
N VAL A 189 -7.52 3.16 -0.04
CA VAL A 189 -6.81 3.73 -1.19
C VAL A 189 -7.63 4.86 -1.83
N HIS A 190 -8.93 4.65 -2.04
CA HIS A 190 -9.83 5.66 -2.60
C HIS A 190 -9.92 6.92 -1.73
N GLU A 191 -10.15 6.76 -0.42
CA GLU A 191 -10.20 7.88 0.53
C GLU A 191 -8.90 8.69 0.51
N ARG A 192 -7.75 8.01 0.42
CA ARG A 192 -6.44 8.66 0.30
C ARG A 192 -6.30 9.46 -1.01
N TRP A 193 -6.75 8.92 -2.14
CA TRP A 193 -6.77 9.66 -3.41
C TRP A 193 -7.67 10.89 -3.34
N ARG A 194 -8.87 10.76 -2.78
CA ARG A 194 -9.80 11.88 -2.60
C ARG A 194 -9.17 12.98 -1.74
N ASP A 195 -8.57 12.60 -0.63
CA ASP A 195 -7.92 13.54 0.29
C ASP A 195 -6.69 14.21 -0.36
N LEU A 196 -5.88 13.45 -1.11
CA LEU A 196 -4.77 14.01 -1.89
C LEU A 196 -5.29 15.05 -2.88
N LEU A 197 -6.31 14.71 -3.68
CA LEU A 197 -6.83 15.65 -4.67
C LEU A 197 -7.42 16.88 -4.02
N ALA A 198 -8.10 16.77 -2.88
CA ALA A 198 -8.62 17.92 -2.15
C ALA A 198 -7.52 18.90 -1.72
N ARG A 199 -6.33 18.40 -1.38
CA ARG A 199 -5.15 19.21 -0.98
C ARG A 199 -4.33 19.71 -2.17
N LEU A 200 -4.27 18.91 -3.23
CA LEU A 200 -3.47 19.23 -4.42
C LEU A 200 -4.11 20.42 -5.16
N GLY A 201 -3.57 21.62 -4.93
CA GLY A 201 -3.91 22.82 -5.68
C GLY A 201 -3.59 22.70 -7.18
N MET A 202 -4.19 23.59 -7.98
CA MET A 202 -4.09 23.57 -9.46
C MET A 202 -2.66 23.72 -10.01
N ASN A 203 -1.76 24.32 -9.22
CA ASN A 203 -0.41 24.69 -9.63
C ASN A 203 0.69 23.82 -9.00
N HIS A 204 0.34 22.80 -8.22
CA HIS A 204 1.29 22.06 -7.39
C HIS A 204 1.90 20.82 -8.06
N ALA A 205 1.30 20.32 -9.15
CA ALA A 205 1.81 19.17 -9.89
C ALA A 205 2.26 19.56 -11.30
N SER A 206 3.33 18.94 -11.80
CA SER A 206 3.76 19.06 -13.20
C SER A 206 2.76 18.36 -14.15
N GLY A 207 2.90 18.55 -15.47
CA GLY A 207 2.06 17.80 -16.42
C GLY A 207 2.30 16.29 -16.33
N GLU A 208 3.55 15.89 -16.18
CA GLU A 208 4.00 14.51 -15.97
C GLU A 208 3.43 13.92 -14.67
N ALA A 209 3.46 14.68 -13.57
CA ALA A 209 2.88 14.23 -12.31
C ALA A 209 1.37 13.95 -12.40
N TYR A 210 0.62 14.82 -13.10
CA TYR A 210 -0.80 14.56 -13.35
C TYR A 210 -1.02 13.33 -14.24
N TRP A 211 -0.15 13.11 -15.22
CA TRP A 211 -0.19 11.90 -16.05
C TRP A 211 0.02 10.64 -15.21
N ASP A 212 1.03 10.61 -14.36
CA ASP A 212 1.30 9.49 -13.46
C ASP A 212 0.14 9.23 -12.50
N MET A 213 -0.48 10.30 -11.97
CA MET A 213 -1.68 10.18 -11.14
C MET A 213 -2.87 9.60 -11.91
N THR A 214 -3.12 10.07 -13.13
CA THR A 214 -4.19 9.56 -13.98
C THR A 214 -3.99 8.08 -14.25
N MET A 215 -2.81 7.66 -14.70
CA MET A 215 -2.49 6.25 -14.96
C MET A 215 -2.68 5.38 -13.72
N ALA A 216 -2.29 5.89 -12.54
CA ALA A 216 -2.45 5.18 -11.28
C ALA A 216 -3.92 5.01 -10.87
N VAL A 217 -4.75 6.03 -11.07
CA VAL A 217 -6.20 5.96 -10.78
C VAL A 217 -6.92 5.09 -11.81
N GLU A 218 -6.54 5.13 -13.09
CA GLU A 218 -7.09 4.23 -14.13
C GLU A 218 -6.83 2.77 -13.79
N GLN A 219 -5.59 2.44 -13.37
CA GLN A 219 -5.25 1.10 -12.90
C GLN A 219 -6.14 0.68 -11.72
N ASN A 220 -6.32 1.57 -10.73
CA ASN A 220 -7.19 1.30 -9.58
C ASN A 220 -8.66 1.09 -9.99
N LEU A 221 -9.18 1.88 -10.94
CA LEU A 221 -10.52 1.73 -11.49
C LEU A 221 -10.70 0.37 -12.18
N ASP A 222 -9.72 -0.08 -12.96
CA ASP A 222 -9.76 -1.39 -13.61
C ASP A 222 -9.79 -2.54 -12.58
N HIS A 223 -9.04 -2.42 -11.49
CA HIS A 223 -9.12 -3.35 -10.36
C HIS A 223 -10.48 -3.29 -9.65
N ALA A 224 -11.05 -2.10 -9.44
CA ALA A 224 -12.39 -1.94 -8.86
C ALA A 224 -13.47 -2.58 -9.74
N ARG A 225 -13.39 -2.40 -11.07
CA ARG A 225 -14.29 -3.04 -12.05
C ARG A 225 -14.14 -4.56 -12.05
N ARG A 226 -12.92 -5.07 -11.93
CA ARG A 226 -12.67 -6.51 -11.78
C ARG A 226 -13.27 -7.04 -10.47
N LEU A 227 -13.05 -6.37 -9.35
CA LEU A 227 -13.60 -6.75 -8.05
C LEU A 227 -15.13 -6.76 -8.07
N HIS A 228 -15.74 -5.76 -8.71
CA HIS A 228 -17.18 -5.67 -8.90
C HIS A 228 -17.74 -6.85 -9.71
N ARG A 229 -17.06 -7.26 -10.78
CA ARG A 229 -17.47 -8.43 -11.59
C ARG A 229 -17.35 -9.75 -10.83
N GLU A 230 -16.33 -9.87 -9.96
CA GLU A 230 -16.06 -11.10 -9.21
C GLU A 230 -16.88 -11.23 -7.91
N SER A 231 -17.46 -10.13 -7.41
CA SER A 231 -18.15 -10.09 -6.12
C SER A 231 -19.63 -9.76 -6.27
N THR A 232 -20.53 -10.66 -5.85
CA THR A 232 -21.98 -10.44 -5.90
C THR A 232 -22.48 -9.34 -4.94
N PHE A 233 -21.67 -8.95 -3.95
CA PHE A 233 -21.99 -7.91 -2.98
C PHE A 233 -20.75 -7.06 -2.69
N MET A 234 -20.62 -5.92 -3.35
CA MET A 234 -19.65 -4.89 -2.95
C MET A 234 -20.26 -4.03 -1.84
N CYS A 235 -19.82 -4.22 -0.60
CA CYS A 235 -20.03 -3.24 0.47
C CYS A 235 -18.80 -2.31 0.50
N GLY A 236 -18.64 -1.43 -0.48
CA GLY A 236 -17.40 -0.64 -0.63
C GLY A 236 -17.54 0.57 -1.54
N VAL A 237 -16.39 1.05 -2.02
CA VAL A 237 -16.29 2.12 -3.03
C VAL A 237 -16.82 1.60 -4.35
N GLU A 238 -17.75 2.35 -4.95
CA GLU A 238 -18.37 2.00 -6.22
C GLU A 238 -17.44 2.33 -7.39
N VAL A 239 -17.71 1.74 -8.55
CA VAL A 239 -16.95 2.04 -9.79
C VAL A 239 -17.06 3.53 -10.13
N GLN A 240 -18.24 4.12 -9.91
CA GLN A 240 -18.52 5.53 -10.14
C GLN A 240 -17.67 6.47 -9.29
N ASP A 241 -17.32 6.07 -8.06
CA ASP A 241 -16.48 6.90 -7.17
C ASP A 241 -15.07 7.09 -7.76
N TRP A 242 -14.50 6.02 -8.32
CA TRP A 242 -13.22 6.07 -9.04
C TRP A 242 -13.30 6.88 -10.34
N GLU A 243 -14.43 6.80 -11.05
CA GLU A 243 -14.67 7.62 -12.25
C GLU A 243 -14.74 9.12 -11.94
N ASP A 244 -15.31 9.51 -10.79
CA ASP A 244 -15.29 10.90 -10.32
C ASP A 244 -13.85 11.39 -10.05
N ILE A 245 -12.99 10.56 -9.46
CA ILE A 245 -11.56 10.89 -9.26
C ILE A 245 -10.89 11.16 -10.62
N LEU A 246 -11.10 10.30 -11.62
CA LEU A 246 -10.55 10.50 -12.97
C LEU A 246 -11.06 11.78 -13.61
N LEU A 247 -12.37 12.05 -13.52
CA LEU A 247 -12.97 13.26 -14.05
C LEU A 247 -12.38 14.52 -13.40
N ARG A 248 -12.11 14.49 -12.09
CA ARG A 248 -11.45 15.60 -11.38
C ARG A 248 -10.01 15.80 -11.85
N LEU A 249 -9.24 14.73 -12.05
CA LEU A 249 -7.89 14.80 -12.60
C LEU A 249 -7.90 15.37 -14.04
N GLY A 250 -8.78 14.86 -14.91
CA GLY A 250 -8.92 15.34 -16.29
C GLY A 250 -9.26 16.82 -16.38
N ARG A 251 -10.17 17.31 -15.52
CA ARG A 251 -10.49 18.75 -15.43
C ARG A 251 -9.26 19.59 -15.04
N ARG A 252 -8.43 19.12 -14.13
CA ARG A 252 -7.21 19.83 -13.70
C ARG A 252 -6.18 19.93 -14.81
N VAL A 253 -5.98 18.84 -15.54
CA VAL A 253 -5.11 18.82 -16.72
C VAL A 253 -5.62 19.81 -17.78
N GLY A 254 -6.92 19.80 -18.06
CA GLY A 254 -7.54 20.72 -19.03
C GLY A 254 -7.38 22.20 -18.65
N ILE A 255 -7.67 22.57 -17.40
CA ILE A 255 -7.51 23.95 -16.92
C ILE A 255 -6.04 24.38 -17.02
N LYS A 256 -5.10 23.51 -16.65
CA LYS A 256 -3.68 23.83 -16.71
C LYS A 256 -3.18 24.00 -18.15
N ALA A 257 -3.71 23.23 -19.10
CA ALA A 257 -3.39 23.38 -20.51
C ALA A 257 -3.88 24.72 -21.07
N LEU A 258 -5.02 25.23 -20.59
CA LEU A 258 -5.58 26.53 -20.99
C LEU A 258 -4.88 27.74 -20.36
N ALA A 259 -4.13 27.55 -19.28
CA ALA A 259 -3.41 28.62 -18.58
C ALA A 259 -2.00 28.90 -19.14
N ARG A 260 -1.60 28.23 -20.23
CA ARG A 260 -0.34 28.42 -20.96
C ARG A 260 -0.57 29.28 -22.19
#